data_AF-A0A291DXM0-F1
#
_entry.id   AF-A0A291DXM0-F1
#
_cell.length_a   1.000
_cell.length_b   1.000
_cell.length_c   1.000
_cell.angle_alpha   90.00
_cell.angle_beta   90.00
_cell.angle_gamma   90.00
#
_symmetry.space_group_name_H-M   'P 1'
#
loop_
_entity.id
_entity.type
_entity.pdbx_description
1 polymer ?
#
loop_
_entity_poly.entity_id
_entity_poly.type
_entity_poly.pdbx_seq_one_letter_code
_entity_poly.pdbx_strand_id
1 'polypeptide(L)'
;MIKTALKYIVLWSYFTAGFFLLGVVIKVVLGVFYMNAFYLPCDEVVRNFFKSMIAASAITLAAIIFNLIDKLKGRKPSSSDSN
;
A
#
# COMPACT_ATOMS: atom_id res chain seq x y z
N MET A 1 0.76 -11.71 -19.11
CA MET A 1 0.48 -12.04 -17.69
C MET A 1 1.61 -11.61 -16.76
N ILE A 2 2.86 -12.03 -16.99
CA ILE A 2 4.03 -11.69 -16.15
C ILE A 2 4.22 -10.17 -15.96
N LYS A 3 4.12 -9.36 -17.04
CA LYS A 3 4.29 -7.90 -16.96
C LYS A 3 3.28 -7.20 -16.05
N THR A 4 2.07 -7.74 -15.91
CA THR A 4 1.02 -7.15 -15.08
C THR A 4 1.22 -7.52 -13.60
N ALA A 5 1.59 -8.77 -13.32
CA ALA A 5 1.94 -9.21 -11.97
C ALA A 5 3.15 -8.42 -11.42
N LEU A 6 4.15 -8.17 -12.27
CA LEU A 6 5.35 -7.41 -11.90
C LEU A 6 5.03 -5.96 -11.54
N LYS A 7 4.08 -5.32 -12.24
CA LYS A 7 3.59 -3.98 -11.87
C LYS A 7 2.96 -3.96 -10.47
N TYR A 8 2.15 -4.96 -10.13
CA TYR A 8 1.53 -5.06 -8.81
C TYR A 8 2.53 -5.38 -7.70
N ILE A 9 3.54 -6.21 -7.97
CA ILE A 9 4.62 -6.50 -7.02
C ILE A 9 5.44 -5.24 -6.73
N VAL A 10 5.78 -4.47 -7.77
CA VAL A 10 6.49 -3.19 -7.60
C VAL A 10 5.64 -2.19 -6.82
N LEU A 11 4.33 -2.10 -7.12
CA LEU A 11 3.40 -1.24 -6.39
C LEU A 11 3.30 -1.64 -4.91
N TRP A 12 3.18 -2.94 -4.63
CA TRP A 12 3.13 -3.48 -3.27
C TRP A 12 4.42 -3.20 -2.49
N SER A 13 5.58 -3.43 -3.11
CA SER A 13 6.87 -3.13 -2.50
C SER A 13 7.05 -1.64 -2.21
N TYR A 14 6.64 -0.78 -3.15
CA TYR A 14 6.68 0.67 -3.00
C TYR A 14 5.84 1.15 -1.81
N PHE A 15 4.59 0.71 -1.72
CA PHE A 15 3.73 1.06 -0.59
C PHE A 15 4.23 0.47 0.73
N THR A 16 4.73 -0.77 0.72
CA THR A 16 5.29 -1.40 1.93
C THR A 16 6.46 -0.59 2.46
N ALA A 17 7.41 -0.20 1.59
CA ALA A 17 8.55 0.63 1.96
C ALA A 17 8.10 2.01 2.45
N GLY A 18 7.13 2.64 1.76
CA GLY A 18 6.60 3.95 2.14
C GLY A 18 5.91 3.97 3.51
N PHE A 19 5.01 3.03 3.77
CA PHE A 19 4.35 2.92 5.09
C PHE A 19 5.32 2.52 6.20
N PHE A 20 6.31 1.69 5.88
CA PHE A 20 7.34 1.34 6.85
C PHE A 20 8.18 2.56 7.25
N LEU A 21 8.69 3.32 6.28
CA LEU A 21 9.42 4.56 6.52
C LEU A 21 8.57 5.58 7.27
N LEU A 22 7.32 5.76 6.87
CA LEU A 22 6.39 6.66 7.54
C LEU A 22 6.20 6.27 9.01
N GLY A 23 5.99 4.99 9.30
CA GLY A 23 5.83 4.49 10.67
C GLY A 23 7.10 4.65 11.52
N VAL A 24 8.30 4.46 10.92
CA VAL A 24 9.57 4.71 11.61
C VAL A 24 9.75 6.20 11.89
N VAL A 25 9.46 7.08 10.94
CA VAL A 25 9.55 8.54 11.14
C VAL A 25 8.60 9.00 12.23
N ILE A 26 7.34 8.53 12.22
CA ILE A 26 6.36 8.86 13.27
C ILE A 26 6.87 8.43 14.64
N LYS A 27 7.46 7.23 14.74
CA LYS A 27 8.04 6.72 16.00
C LYS A 27 9.24 7.54 16.46
N VAL A 28 10.13 7.93 15.55
CA VAL A 28 11.28 8.78 15.86
C VAL A 28 10.81 10.15 16.36
N VAL A 29 9.86 10.77 15.66
CA VAL A 29 9.29 12.07 16.06
C VAL A 29 8.63 11.95 17.43
N LEU A 30 7.81 10.93 17.66
CA LEU A 30 7.18 10.70 18.97
C LEU A 30 8.22 10.49 20.09
N GLY A 31 9.27 9.71 19.84
CA GLY A 31 10.32 9.45 20.83
C GLY A 31 11.09 10.71 21.20
N VAL A 32 11.45 11.53 20.22
CA VAL A 32 12.14 12.81 20.45
C VAL A 32 11.25 13.81 21.18
N PHE A 33 9.99 13.98 20.75
CA PHE A 33 9.09 14.98 21.33
C PHE A 33 8.54 14.60 22.71
N TYR A 34 8.21 13.32 22.95
CA TYR A 34 7.56 12.90 24.20
C TYR A 34 8.53 12.34 25.24
N MET A 35 9.59 11.65 24.83
CA MET A 35 10.51 11.00 25.77
C MET A 35 11.87 11.71 25.86
N ASN A 36 12.13 12.72 25.01
CA ASN A 36 13.43 13.40 24.92
C ASN A 36 14.62 12.42 24.77
N ALA A 37 14.33 11.22 24.25
CA ALA A 37 15.23 10.09 24.16
C ALA A 37 14.97 9.34 22.87
N PHE A 38 16.04 8.98 22.16
CA PHE A 38 15.96 8.20 20.93
C PHE A 38 15.77 6.72 21.29
N TYR A 39 14.54 6.35 21.64
CA TYR A 39 14.19 4.96 21.96
C TYR A 39 13.40 4.35 20.80
N LEU A 40 14.08 3.55 19.97
CA LEU A 40 13.48 2.73 18.92
C LEU A 40 13.58 1.25 19.33
N PRO A 41 12.61 0.72 20.10
CA PRO A 41 12.61 -0.69 20.46
C PRO A 41 12.40 -1.54 19.20
N CYS A 42 13.30 -2.51 18.97
CA CYS A 42 13.28 -3.39 17.81
C CYS A 42 11.92 -4.09 17.64
N ASP A 43 11.26 -4.49 18.73
CA ASP A 43 9.92 -5.08 18.73
C ASP A 43 8.86 -4.18 18.06
N GLU A 44 8.92 -2.86 18.29
CA GLU A 44 7.97 -1.94 17.68
C GLU A 44 8.27 -1.71 16.20
N VAL A 45 9.55 -1.71 15.81
CA VAL A 45 9.95 -1.61 14.40
C VAL A 45 9.45 -2.83 13.62
N VAL A 46 9.62 -4.03 14.17
CA VAL A 46 9.12 -5.28 13.57
C VAL A 46 7.60 -5.27 13.49
N ARG A 47 6.89 -4.88 14.56
CA ARG A 47 5.41 -4.72 14.50
C ARG A 47 4.97 -3.69 13.47
N ASN A 48 5.69 -2.58 13.34
CA ASN A 48 5.41 -1.57 12.33
C ASN A 48 5.60 -2.11 10.91
N PHE A 49 6.64 -2.92 10.69
CA PHE A 49 6.87 -3.61 9.43
C PHE A 49 5.70 -4.51 9.04
N PHE A 50 5.23 -5.37 9.95
CA PHE A 50 4.07 -6.22 9.70
C PHE A 50 2.79 -5.41 9.40
N LYS A 51 2.54 -4.34 10.15
CA LYS A 51 1.41 -3.43 9.87
C LYS A 51 1.51 -2.79 8.48
N SER A 52 2.70 -2.38 8.09
CA SER A 52 2.98 -1.77 6.78
C SER A 52 2.74 -2.76 5.64
N MET A 53 3.14 -4.03 5.81
CA MET A 53 2.86 -5.10 4.85
C MET A 53 1.35 -5.37 4.70
N ILE A 54 0.60 -5.39 5.80
CA ILE A 54 -0.86 -5.59 5.77
C ILE A 54 -1.54 -4.42 5.05
N ALA A 55 -1.15 -3.18 5.36
CA ALA A 55 -1.68 -1.98 4.70
C ALA A 55 -1.37 -1.98 3.19
N ALA A 56 -0.13 -2.27 2.81
CA ALA A 56 0.27 -2.35 1.41
C ALA A 56 -0.46 -3.48 0.65
N SER A 57 -0.73 -4.60 1.31
CA SER A 57 -1.50 -5.71 0.76
C SER A 57 -2.95 -5.28 0.49
N ALA A 58 -3.59 -4.57 1.42
CA ALA A 58 -4.95 -4.05 1.24
C ALA A 58 -5.03 -3.06 0.06
N ILE A 59 -4.06 -2.14 -0.06
CA ILE A 59 -4.00 -1.18 -1.17
C ILE A 59 -3.80 -1.87 -2.52
N THR A 60 -2.91 -2.86 -2.56
CA THR A 60 -2.65 -3.63 -3.78
C THR A 60 -3.88 -4.43 -4.19
N LEU A 61 -4.60 -5.03 -3.23
CA LEU A 61 -5.85 -5.74 -3.50
C LEU A 61 -6.94 -4.79 -4.02
N ALA A 62 -7.08 -3.61 -3.41
CA ALA A 62 -8.00 -2.58 -3.90
C ALA A 62 -7.66 -2.15 -5.33
N ALA A 63 -6.38 -1.94 -5.65
CA ALA A 63 -5.93 -1.61 -7.00
C ALA A 63 -6.23 -2.73 -8.02
N ILE A 64 -6.14 -3.99 -7.62
CA ILE A 64 -6.53 -5.14 -8.46
C ILE A 64 -8.04 -5.12 -8.71
N ILE A 65 -8.84 -4.93 -7.66
CA ILE A 65 -10.30 -4.86 -7.76
C ILE A 65 -10.74 -3.70 -8.65
N PHE A 66 -10.16 -2.50 -8.47
CA PHE A 66 -10.46 -1.35 -9.33
C PHE A 66 -10.10 -1.63 -10.79
N ASN A 67 -8.95 -2.24 -11.06
CA ASN A 67 -8.56 -2.61 -12.42
C ASN A 67 -9.52 -3.66 -13.03
N LEU A 68 -10.06 -4.58 -12.24
CA LEU A 68 -11.09 -5.53 -12.67
C LEU A 68 -12.42 -4.83 -12.96
N ILE A 69 -12.87 -3.93 -12.08
CA ILE A 69 -14.09 -3.14 -12.27
C ILE A 69 -13.98 -2.29 -13.52
N ASP A 70 -12.85 -1.60 -13.73
CA ASP A 70 -12.64 -0.73 -14.88
C ASP A 70 -12.63 -1.53 -16.19
N LYS A 71 -12.00 -2.72 -16.18
CA LYS A 71 -12.10 -3.69 -17.29
C LYS A 71 -13.53 -4.18 -17.54
N LEU A 72 -14.30 -4.47 -16.50
CA LEU A 72 -15.69 -4.93 -16.65
C LEU A 72 -16.59 -3.81 -17.16
N LYS A 73 -16.36 -2.57 -16.71
CA LYS A 73 -17.09 -1.38 -17.15
C LYS A 73 -16.74 -1.02 -18.59
N GLY A 74 -15.47 -1.10 -18.98
CA GLY A 74 -15.01 -0.93 -20.37
C GLY A 74 -15.40 -2.09 -21.31
N ARG A 75 -15.73 -3.27 -20.77
CA ARG A 75 -16.23 -4.43 -21.52
C ARG A 75 -17.76 -4.46 -21.65
N LYS A 76 -18.49 -3.62 -20.91
CA LYS A 76 -19.88 -3.35 -21.24
C LYS A 76 -19.86 -2.75 -22.65
N PRO A 77 -20.50 -3.34 -23.66
CA PRO A 77 -20.67 -2.64 -24.93
C PRO A 77 -21.30 -1.29 -24.60
N SER A 78 -20.82 -0.23 -25.24
CA SER A 78 -21.57 1.00 -25.34
C SER A 78 -22.88 0.67 -26.05
N SER A 79 -23.86 0.13 -25.33
CA SER A 79 -25.19 -0.13 -25.84
C SER A 79 -25.95 1.18 -25.76
N SER A 80 -25.77 2.00 -26.79
CA SER A 80 -26.83 2.76 -27.42
C SER A 80 -26.39 3.04 -28.85
N ASP A 81 -26.84 2.15 -29.74
CA ASP A 81 -27.22 2.48 -31.10
C ASP A 81 -28.30 3.60 -31.11
N SER A 82 -28.46 4.22 -32.28
CA SER A 82 -29.57 5.08 -32.75
C SER A 82 -29.81 6.45 -32.08
N ASN A 83 -29.29 7.52 -32.70
CA ASN A 83 -30.08 8.48 -33.49
C ASN A 83 -29.17 9.23 -34.46
#